data_AF-A0A1K2F4Z4-F1
#
_entry.id   AF-A0A1K2F4Z4-F1
#
_cell.length_a   1.000
_cell.length_b   1.000
_cell.length_c   1.000
_cell.angle_alpha   90.00
_cell.angle_beta   90.00
_cell.angle_gamma   90.00
#
_symmetry.space_group_name_H-M   'P 1'
#
loop_
_entity.id
_entity.type
_entity.pdbx_description
1 polymer ?
#
loop_
_entity_poly.entity_id
_entity_poly.type
_entity_poly.pdbx_seq_one_letter_code
_entity_poly.pdbx_strand_id
1 'polypeptide(L)' 'MLPAGWNHARTAGSRSAAGKLKAEKKSGMRVHGRTGEACPVCGDTIREVSFSDSSLQYCPTCQTGGKPLADRRLSRLLK' A
#
# COMPACT_ATOMS: atom_id res chain seq x y z
N MET A 1 0.50 -47.57 0.26
CA MET A 1 -0.13 -46.25 0.49
C MET A 1 0.95 -45.25 0.92
N LEU A 2 1.34 -44.31 0.06
CA LEU A 2 2.15 -43.14 0.41
C LEU A 2 1.60 -41.96 -0.41
N PRO A 3 1.02 -40.90 0.16
CA PRO A 3 0.94 -39.65 -0.57
C PRO A 3 2.29 -38.94 -0.44
N ALA A 4 2.87 -38.69 -1.61
CA ALA A 4 4.14 -38.04 -1.83
C ALA A 4 4.27 -36.70 -1.08
N GLY A 5 5.46 -36.47 -0.53
CA GLY A 5 5.86 -35.23 0.12
C GLY A 5 5.83 -34.05 -0.83
N TRP A 6 5.38 -32.91 -0.31
CA TRP A 6 5.41 -31.63 -0.99
C TRP A 6 6.85 -31.08 -1.04
N ASN A 7 7.65 -31.55 -2.01
CA ASN A 7 8.97 -30.98 -2.28
C ASN A 7 8.83 -29.70 -3.13
N HIS A 8 8.52 -28.58 -2.49
CA HIS A 8 8.72 -27.26 -3.12
C HIS A 8 10.19 -26.85 -2.96
N ALA A 9 10.99 -27.12 -4.00
CA ALA A 9 12.34 -26.58 -4.13
C ALA A 9 12.27 -25.04 -4.26
N ARG A 10 12.51 -24.32 -3.16
CA ARG A 10 12.71 -22.86 -3.19
C ARG A 10 14.10 -22.58 -3.76
N THR A 11 14.18 -22.14 -5.01
CA THR A 11 15.39 -21.55 -5.55
C THR A 11 15.67 -20.23 -4.81
N ALA A 12 16.88 -20.07 -4.28
CA ALA A 12 17.29 -18.86 -3.59
C ALA A 12 17.55 -17.74 -4.62
N GLY A 13 16.52 -16.96 -4.95
CA GLY A 13 16.68 -15.73 -5.71
C GLY A 13 17.59 -14.75 -4.96
N SER A 14 18.51 -14.07 -5.66
CA SER A 14 19.43 -13.12 -5.03
C SER A 14 18.65 -11.91 -4.47
N ARG A 15 19.07 -11.41 -3.30
CA ARG A 15 18.45 -10.24 -2.64
C ARG A 15 18.40 -9.02 -3.57
N SER A 16 19.39 -8.85 -4.43
CA SER A 16 19.46 -7.75 -5.40
C SER A 16 18.42 -7.87 -6.51
N ALA A 17 18.17 -9.08 -7.02
CA ALA A 17 17.09 -9.31 -7.99
C ALA A 17 15.72 -9.06 -7.35
N ALA A 18 15.51 -9.53 -6.12
CA ALA A 18 14.30 -9.24 -5.36
C ALA A 18 14.12 -7.74 -5.07
N GLY A 19 15.21 -7.00 -4.84
CA GLY A 19 15.20 -5.55 -4.63
C GLY A 19 14.71 -4.78 -5.86
N LYS A 20 15.20 -5.12 -7.05
CA LYS A 20 14.77 -4.50 -8.31
C LYS A 20 13.28 -4.71 -8.58
N LEU A 21 12.81 -5.95 -8.48
CA LEU A 21 11.39 -6.30 -8.64
C LEU A 21 10.48 -5.50 -7.69
N LYS A 22 10.91 -5.31 -6.43
CA LYS A 22 10.16 -4.50 -5.45
C LYS A 22 10.14 -3.02 -5.82
N ALA A 23 11.24 -2.47 -6.32
CA ALA A 23 11.30 -1.08 -6.75
C ALA A 23 10.36 -0.82 -7.93
N GLU A 24 10.37 -1.68 -8.95
CA GLU A 24 9.47 -1.59 -10.11
C GLU A 24 7.99 -1.66 -9.70
N LYS A 25 7.64 -2.58 -8.80
CA LYS A 25 6.29 -2.64 -8.22
C LYS A 25 5.91 -1.34 -7.52
N LYS A 26 6.85 -0.74 -6.77
CA LYS A 26 6.61 0.52 -6.06
C LYS A 26 6.37 1.69 -7.02
N SER A 27 7.13 1.77 -8.11
CA SER A 27 6.92 2.80 -9.13
C SER A 27 5.57 2.71 -9.84
N GLY A 28 4.95 1.52 -9.89
CA GLY A 28 3.61 1.34 -10.45
C GLY A 28 2.47 1.84 -9.54
N MET A 29 2.73 2.16 -8.27
CA MET A 29 1.69 2.58 -7.33
C MET A 29 1.50 4.10 -7.35
N ARG A 30 0.31 4.55 -7.75
CA ARG A 30 0.04 5.98 -8.02
C ARG A 30 0.10 6.91 -6.80
N VAL A 31 -0.28 6.42 -5.63
CA VAL A 31 -0.45 7.24 -4.41
C VAL A 31 0.46 6.86 -3.25
N HIS A 32 1.08 5.68 -3.29
CA HIS A 32 1.84 5.15 -2.16
C HIS A 32 3.21 5.84 -2.02
N GLY A 33 3.50 6.38 -0.84
CA GLY A 33 4.71 7.14 -0.53
C GLY A 33 4.70 8.58 -1.05
N ARG A 34 3.53 9.17 -1.34
CA ARG A 34 3.36 10.45 -2.03
C ARG A 34 2.45 11.44 -1.30
N THR A 35 2.26 11.28 0.02
CA THR A 35 1.50 12.24 0.85
C THR A 35 2.01 13.66 0.63
N GLY A 36 1.10 14.60 0.36
CA GLY A 36 1.43 16.00 0.08
C GLY A 36 1.80 16.29 -1.38
N GLU A 37 2.04 15.27 -2.21
CA GLU A 37 2.27 15.47 -3.64
C GLU A 37 0.95 15.60 -4.42
N ALA A 38 1.04 16.19 -5.62
CA ALA A 38 -0.07 16.26 -6.56
C ALA A 38 -0.42 14.86 -7.11
N CYS A 39 -1.71 14.55 -7.15
CA CYS A 39 -2.21 13.33 -7.74
C CYS A 39 -1.90 13.29 -9.24
N PRO A 40 -1.27 12.21 -9.75
CA PRO A 40 -0.91 12.12 -11.17
C PRO A 40 -2.11 11.95 -12.12
N VAL A 41 -3.34 11.86 -11.57
CA VAL A 41 -4.59 11.72 -12.35
C VAL A 41 -5.34 13.05 -12.43
N CYS A 42 -5.58 13.71 -11.28
CA CYS A 42 -6.45 14.89 -11.22
C CYS A 42 -5.77 16.15 -10.64
N GLY A 43 -4.50 16.09 -10.25
CA GLY A 43 -3.76 17.22 -9.68
C GLY A 43 -4.05 17.58 -8.22
N ASP A 44 -5.13 17.05 -7.63
CA ASP A 44 -5.47 17.24 -6.22
C ASP A 44 -4.40 16.67 -5.28
N THR A 45 -4.28 17.20 -4.06
CA THR A 45 -3.24 16.78 -3.12
C THR A 45 -3.54 15.39 -2.54
N ILE A 46 -2.57 14.49 -2.62
CA ILE A 46 -2.64 13.18 -1.98
C ILE A 46 -2.60 13.37 -0.45
N ARG A 47 -3.58 12.81 0.25
CA ARG A 47 -3.71 12.85 1.71
C ARG A 47 -3.36 11.51 2.33
N GLU A 48 -3.07 11.53 3.63
CA GLU A 48 -2.88 10.33 4.44
C GLU A 48 -3.86 10.35 5.60
N VAL A 49 -4.39 9.19 5.97
CA VAL A 49 -5.11 9.00 7.25
C VAL A 49 -4.49 7.86 8.03
N SER A 50 -4.56 7.95 9.35
CA SER A 50 -4.15 6.86 10.24
C SER A 50 -5.36 6.17 10.86
N PHE A 51 -5.28 4.86 10.94
CA PHE A 51 -6.15 3.97 11.70
C PHE A 51 -5.41 3.52 12.97
N SER A 52 -5.99 2.58 13.71
CA SER A 52 -5.41 2.07 14.96
C SER A 52 -4.03 1.39 14.78
N ASP A 53 -3.74 0.85 13.60
CA ASP A 53 -2.57 0.00 13.34
C ASP A 53 -1.92 0.23 11.98
N SER A 54 -2.48 1.12 11.17
CA SER A 54 -2.10 1.30 9.77
C SER A 54 -2.34 2.73 9.31
N SER A 55 -1.67 3.13 8.24
CA SER A 55 -1.96 4.35 7.51
C SER A 55 -2.21 4.03 6.05
N LEU A 56 -3.03 4.87 5.40
CA LEU A 56 -3.24 4.79 3.96
C LEU A 56 -3.14 6.16 3.33
N GLN A 57 -2.60 6.19 2.12
CA GLN A 57 -2.46 7.38 1.30
C GLN A 57 -3.46 7.32 0.15
N TYR A 58 -4.17 8.40 -0.10
CA TYR A 58 -5.27 8.44 -1.07
C TYR A 58 -5.44 9.83 -1.71
N CYS A 59 -6.04 9.85 -2.90
CA CYS A 59 -6.48 11.09 -3.53
C CYS A 59 -7.96 11.33 -3.18
N PRO A 60 -8.33 12.44 -2.52
CA PRO A 60 -9.73 12.72 -2.16
C PRO A 60 -10.65 12.74 -3.38
N THR A 61 -10.26 13.44 -4.43
CA THR A 61 -11.06 13.54 -5.65
C THR A 61 -11.29 12.18 -6.30
N CYS A 62 -10.22 11.40 -6.57
CA CYS A 62 -10.35 10.15 -7.33
C CYS A 62 -10.93 8.97 -6.56
N GLN A 63 -10.71 8.87 -5.25
CA GLN A 63 -11.05 7.66 -4.48
C GLN A 63 -12.29 7.82 -3.62
N THR A 64 -12.62 9.04 -3.20
CA THR A 64 -13.73 9.30 -2.27
C THR A 64 -14.69 10.38 -2.76
N GLY A 65 -14.62 10.74 -4.05
CA GLY A 65 -15.47 11.76 -4.66
C GLY A 65 -15.33 13.14 -4.00
N GLY A 66 -14.12 13.46 -3.54
CA GLY A 66 -13.79 14.71 -2.85
C GLY A 66 -14.01 14.70 -1.34
N LYS A 67 -14.63 13.65 -0.76
CA LYS A 67 -14.89 13.58 0.68
C LYS A 67 -13.63 13.16 1.46
N PRO A 68 -13.11 13.97 2.39
CA PRO A 68 -11.97 13.56 3.21
C PRO A 68 -12.33 12.38 4.13
N LEU A 69 -11.40 11.43 4.28
CA LEU A 69 -11.52 10.36 5.26
C LEU A 69 -11.09 10.89 6.64
N ALA A 70 -11.75 10.44 7.69
CA ALA A 70 -11.45 10.84 9.05
C ALA A 70 -10.30 10.00 9.64
N ASP A 71 -9.45 10.63 10.46
CA ASP A 71 -8.49 9.92 11.28
C ASP A 71 -9.21 9.05 12.33
N ARG A 72 -8.72 7.81 12.51
CA ARG A 72 -9.38 6.79 13.34
C ARG A 72 -8.42 6.13 14.32
N ARG A 73 -7.35 6.83 14.73
CA ARG A 73 -6.35 6.30 15.68
C ARG A 73 -6.97 5.83 17.00
N LEU A 74 -7.99 6.54 17.51
CA LEU A 74 -8.66 6.20 18.77
C LEU A 74 -9.89 5.28 18.60
N SER A 75 -10.21 4.81 17.39
CA SER A 75 -11.41 4.00 17.15
C SER A 75 -11.40 2.62 17.83
N ARG A 76 -10.29 2.20 18.44
CA ARG A 76 -10.24 1.02 19.32
C ARG A 76 -10.63 1.34 20.76
N LEU A 77 -10.43 2.57 21.21
CA LEU A 77 -10.73 3.03 22.58
C LEU A 77 -12.17 3.53 22.73
N LEU A 78 -12.77 4.02 21.63
CA LEU A 78 -14.09 4.64 21.62
C LEU A 78 -15.21 3.68 21.15
N LYS A 79 -15.07 2.37 21.42
CA LYS A 79 -16.15 1.40 21.22
C LYS A 79 -17.01 1.31 22.47
#